data_AF-A0A1V4HR72-F1
#
_entry.id   AF-A0A1V4HR72-F1
#
_cell.length_a   1.000
_cell.length_b   1.000
_cell.length_c   1.000
_cell.angle_alpha   90.00
_cell.angle_beta   90.00
_cell.angle_gamma   90.00
#
_symmetry.space_group_name_H-M   'P 1'
#
loop_
_entity.id
_entity.type
_entity.pdbx_description
1 polymer ?
#
loop_
_entity_poly.entity_id
_entity_poly.type
_entity_poly.pdbx_seq_one_letter_code
_entity_poly.pdbx_strand_id
1 'polypeptide(L)'
;MSTSETEVSFEQAIEQLERIVAQLESGDVPLEKAIELYQEGVRLSHLCGVKLEQVEKKIEMLVEGEAGVTRKPFQPVLEDKGN
;
A
#
# COMPACT_ATOMS: atom_id res chain seq x y z
N MET A 1 -22.36 -12.66 19.29
CA MET A 1 -22.22 -11.87 18.05
C MET A 1 -20.87 -11.20 18.13
N SER A 2 -19.85 -11.82 17.53
CA SER A 2 -18.46 -11.37 17.65
C SER A 2 -18.19 -10.31 16.58
N THR A 3 -17.60 -9.22 17.05
CA THR A 3 -17.34 -7.95 16.39
C THR A 3 -16.56 -8.10 15.08
N SER A 4 -17.21 -7.77 13.96
CA SER A 4 -16.55 -7.46 12.70
C SER A 4 -16.07 -6.01 12.79
N GLU A 5 -14.94 -5.78 13.44
CA GLU A 5 -14.23 -4.51 13.30
C GLU A 5 -13.87 -4.36 11.82
N THR A 6 -14.37 -3.29 11.21
CA THR A 6 -14.25 -2.93 9.80
C THR A 6 -12.80 -2.94 9.35
N GLU A 7 -12.36 -4.06 8.76
CA GLU A 7 -11.12 -4.09 7.98
C GLU A 7 -11.28 -3.14 6.79
N VAL A 8 -10.48 -2.07 6.77
CA VAL A 8 -10.42 -1.14 5.64
C VAL A 8 -10.01 -1.94 4.40
N SER A 9 -10.79 -1.87 3.32
CA SER A 9 -10.45 -2.49 2.04
C SER A 9 -9.23 -1.82 1.38
N PHE A 10 -8.64 -2.45 0.36
CA PHE A 10 -7.52 -1.85 -0.36
C PHE A 10 -7.95 -0.53 -1.02
N GLU A 11 -9.11 -0.55 -1.69
CA GLU A 11 -9.69 0.59 -2.39
C GLU A 11 -10.01 1.76 -1.43
N GLN A 12 -10.49 1.45 -0.23
CA GLN A 12 -10.72 2.48 0.79
C GLN A 12 -9.40 3.03 1.36
N ALA A 13 -8.39 2.17 1.55
CA ALA A 13 -7.10 2.60 2.08
C ALA A 13 -6.37 3.51 1.09
N ILE A 14 -6.41 3.19 -0.21
CA ILE A 14 -5.79 4.01 -1.25
C ILE A 14 -6.52 5.35 -1.43
N GLU A 15 -7.86 5.35 -1.41
CA GLU A 15 -8.64 6.59 -1.50
C GLU A 15 -8.35 7.53 -0.32
N GLN A 16 -8.23 6.98 0.90
CA GLN A 16 -7.87 7.78 2.08
C GLN A 16 -6.44 8.32 1.97
N LEU A 17 -5.49 7.51 1.47
CA LEU A 17 -4.12 7.94 1.27
C LEU A 17 -4.02 9.08 0.25
N GLU A 18 -4.73 9.00 -0.87
CA GLU A 18 -4.78 10.06 -1.89
C GLU A 18 -5.31 11.37 -1.31
N ARG A 19 -6.37 11.31 -0.49
CA ARG A 19 -6.92 12.49 0.19
C ARG A 19 -5.94 13.12 1.18
N ILE A 20 -5.15 12.30 1.87
CA ILE A 20 -4.11 12.77 2.79
C ILE A 20 -2.99 13.46 2.02
N VAL A 21 -2.52 12.85 0.93
CA VAL A 21 -1.49 13.43 0.07
C VAL A 21 -1.96 14.77 -0.48
N ALA A 22 -3.18 14.84 -1.03
CA ALA A 22 -3.74 16.09 -1.55
C ALA A 22 -3.83 17.20 -0.49
N GLN A 23 -4.18 16.85 0.76
CA GLN A 23 -4.19 17.81 1.87
C GLN A 23 -2.78 18.29 2.22
N LEU A 24 -1.80 17.39 2.30
CA LEU A 24 -0.41 17.75 2.57
C LEU A 24 0.20 18.62 1.46
N GLU A 25 -0.12 18.33 0.20
CA GLU A 25 0.34 19.09 -0.98
C GLU A 25 -0.29 20.48 -1.07
N SER A 26 -1.49 20.68 -0.51
CA SER A 26 -2.14 21.99 -0.50
C SER A 26 -1.36 23.06 0.27
N GLY A 27 -0.54 22.65 1.25
CA GLY A 27 0.29 23.56 2.05
C GLY A 27 -0.47 24.41 3.09
N ASP A 28 -1.80 24.38 3.09
CA ASP A 28 -2.66 25.15 4.02
C ASP A 28 -2.92 24.42 5.36
N VAL A 29 -2.21 23.32 5.61
CA VAL A 29 -2.39 22.50 6.81
C VAL A 29 -1.45 22.94 7.93
N PRO A 30 -1.95 23.23 9.15
CA PRO A 30 -1.11 23.53 10.31
C PRO A 30 -0.10 22.40 10.58
N LEU A 31 1.11 22.75 11.03
CA LEU A 31 2.20 21.79 11.23
C LEU A 31 1.81 20.57 12.06
N GLU A 32 1.13 20.78 13.19
CA GLU A 32 0.67 19.68 14.07
C GLU A 32 -0.25 18.72 13.32
N LYS A 33 -1.15 19.26 12.49
CA LYS A 33 -2.06 18.47 11.68
C LYS A 33 -1.35 17.77 10.53
N ALA A 34 -0.34 18.40 9.93
CA ALA A 34 0.48 17.80 8.89
C ALA A 34 1.24 16.57 9.41
N ILE A 35 1.72 16.60 10.66
CA ILE A 35 2.37 15.46 11.31
C ILE A 35 1.38 14.30 11.48
N GLU A 36 0.16 14.57 11.96
CA GLU A 36 -0.88 13.54 12.08
C GLU A 36 -1.24 12.92 10.73
N LEU A 37 -1.46 13.75 9.71
CA LEU A 37 -1.77 13.31 8.35
C LEU A 37 -0.63 12.47 7.77
N TYR A 38 0.62 12.86 7.98
CA TYR A 38 1.78 12.10 7.54
C TYR A 38 1.84 10.71 8.21
N GLN A 39 1.66 10.64 9.53
CA GLN A 39 1.64 9.37 10.25
C GLN A 39 0.54 8.43 9.74
N GLU A 40 -0.65 8.97 9.52
CA GLU A 40 -1.76 8.20 8.97
C GLU A 40 -1.50 7.76 7.52
N GLY A 41 -0.90 8.63 6.69
CA GLY A 41 -0.49 8.30 5.33
C GLY A 41 0.52 7.15 5.28
N VAL A 42 1.51 7.15 6.17
CA VAL A 42 2.48 6.05 6.29
C VAL A 42 1.79 4.75 6.70
N ARG A 43 0.86 4.81 7.66
CA ARG A 43 0.09 3.65 8.11
C ARG A 43 -0.76 3.05 6.97
N LEU A 44 -1.45 3.89 6.20
CA LEU A 44 -2.26 3.46 5.06
C LEU A 44 -1.41 2.90 3.92
N SER A 45 -0.26 3.52 3.63
CA SER A 45 0.70 3.02 2.64
C SER A 45 1.20 1.62 3.00
N HIS A 46 1.58 1.41 4.26
CA HIS A 46 1.97 0.09 4.76
C HIS A 46 0.82 -0.93 4.64
N LEU A 47 -0.41 -0.54 5.01
CA LEU A 47 -1.58 -1.41 4.88
C LEU A 47 -1.82 -1.83 3.42
N CYS A 48 -1.68 -0.91 2.47
CA CYS A 48 -1.80 -1.21 1.04
C CYS A 48 -0.74 -2.22 0.60
N GLY A 49 0.52 -2.01 1.00
CA GLY A 49 1.63 -2.93 0.70
C GLY A 49 1.38 -4.34 1.23
N VAL A 50 0.94 -4.47 2.49
CA VAL A 50 0.63 -5.77 3.09
C VAL A 50 -0.51 -6.48 2.35
N LYS A 51 -1.56 -5.75 1.95
CA LYS A 51 -2.67 -6.35 1.20
C LYS A 51 -2.23 -6.85 -0.18
N LEU A 52 -1.39 -6.08 -0.89
CA LEU A 52 -0.85 -6.51 -2.18
C LEU A 52 0.05 -7.75 -2.03
N GLU A 53 0.91 -7.78 -1.02
CA GLU A 53 1.77 -8.94 -0.74
C GLU A 53 0.95 -10.21 -0.45
N GLN A 54 -0.17 -10.07 0.28
CA GLN A 54 -1.07 -11.20 0.52
C GLN A 54 -1.72 -11.72 -0.76
N VAL A 55 -2.09 -10.83 -1.69
CA VAL A 55 -2.65 -11.20 -2.99
C VAL A 55 -1.59 -11.89 -3.85
N GLU A 56 -0.38 -11.33 -3.91
CA GLU A 56 0.75 -11.91 -4.63
C GLU A 56 1.05 -13.34 -4.17
N LYS A 57 1.18 -13.56 -2.85
CA LYS A 57 1.38 -14.91 -2.28
C LYS A 57 0.26 -15.89 -2.64
N LYS A 58 -1.00 -15.43 -2.66
CA LYS A 58 -2.13 -16.27 -3.06
C LYS A 58 -2.04 -16.67 -4.52
N ILE A 59 -1.66 -15.75 -5.40
CA ILE A 59 -1.44 -16.03 -6.83
C ILE A 59 -0.28 -17.00 -7.00
N GLU A 60 0.83 -16.80 -6.29
CA GLU A 60 1.98 -17.72 -6.33
C GLU A 60 1.58 -19.16 -5.98
N MET A 61 0.83 -19.36 -4.89
CA MET A 61 0.37 -20.70 -4.49
C MET A 61 -0.55 -21.36 -5.53
N LEU A 62 -1.38 -20.58 -6.24
CA LEU A 62 -2.24 -21.10 -7.30
C LEU A 62 -1.40 -21.53 -8.53
N VAL A 63 -0.41 -20.72 -8.90
CA VAL A 63 0.49 -21.01 -10.04
C VAL A 63 1.38 -22.23 -9.76
N GLU A 64 1.91 -22.37 -8.53
CA GLU A 64 2.68 -23.55 -8.11
C GLU A 64 1.87 -24.86 -8.18
N GLY A 65 0.54 -24.79 -8.04
CA GLY A 65 -0.36 -25.92 -8.16
C GLY A 65 -0.65 -26.39 -9.60
N GLU A 66 -0.51 -25.51 -10.60
CA GLU A 66 -0.85 -25.81 -12.01
C GLU A 66 0.37 -26.05 -12.91
N ALA A 67 1.54 -25.48 -12.61
CA ALA A 67 2.75 -25.76 -13.36
C ALA A 67 4.00 -25.45 -12.53
N GLY A 68 4.95 -26.39 -12.46
CA GLY A 68 6.26 -26.14 -11.86
C GLY A 68 6.99 -25.02 -12.63
N VAL A 69 7.07 -23.83 -12.04
CA VAL A 69 7.73 -22.67 -12.66
C VAL A 69 8.88 -22.16 -11.79
N THR A 70 10.02 -21.99 -12.47
CA THR A 70 11.27 -21.43 -11.95
C THR A 70 11.15 -19.93 -11.76
N ARG A 71 11.43 -19.44 -10.55
CA ARG A 71 11.29 -18.03 -10.15
C ARG A 71 12.36 -17.14 -10.76
N LYS A 72 12.00 -15.89 -11.08
CA LYS A 72 12.92 -14.74 -11.00
C LYS A 72 12.28 -13.67 -10.10
N PRO A 73 12.99 -13.17 -9.08
CA PRO A 73 12.46 -12.14 -8.19
C PRO A 73 12.17 -10.85 -8.96
N PHE A 74 11.06 -10.19 -8.63
CA PHE A 74 10.74 -8.86 -9.13
C PHE A 74 11.77 -7.88 -8.59
N GLN A 75 12.61 -7.35 -9.48
CA GLN A 75 13.46 -6.20 -9.19
C GLN A 75 12.68 -4.95 -9.56
N PRO A 76 12.30 -4.09 -8.59
CA PRO A 76 11.80 -2.77 -8.94
C PRO A 76 12.90 -2.06 -9.70
N VAL A 77 12.59 -1.67 -10.94
CA VAL A 77 13.50 -0.90 -11.79
C VAL A 77 13.65 0.47 -11.13
N LEU A 78 14.70 0.63 -10.31
CA LEU A 78 15.23 1.92 -9.94
C LEU A 78 15.98 2.46 -11.16
N GLU A 79 15.24 2.91 -12.17
CA GLU A 79 15.77 3.83 -13.17
C GLU A 79 15.63 5.25 -12.63
N ASP A 80 16.74 5.82 -12.14
CA ASP A 80 16.99 7.26 -12.31
C ASP A 80 18.48 7.53 -12.59
N LYS A 81 18.75 7.70 -13.89
CA LYS A 81 19.55 8.72 -14.57
C LYS A 81 20.71 9.41 -13.83
N GLY A 82 21.87 9.47 -14.52
CA GLY A 82 22.67 10.70 -14.55
C GLY A 82 24.19 10.53 -14.53
N ASN A 83 24.78 10.57 -15.73
CA ASN A 83 26.19 10.83 -16.08
C ASN A 83 27.28 9.83 -15.64
#